data_AF-A0A7W1F989-F1
#
_entry.id   AF-A0A7W1F989-F1
#
_cell.length_a   1.000
_cell.length_b   1.000
_cell.length_c   1.000
_cell.angle_alpha   90.00
_cell.angle_beta   90.00
_cell.angle_gamma   90.00
#
_symmetry.space_group_name_H-M   'P 1'
#
loop_
_entity.id
_entity.type
_entity.pdbx_description
1 polymer ?
#
loop_
_entity_poly.entity_id
_entity_poly.type
_entity_poly.pdbx_seq_one_letter_code
_entity_poly.pdbx_strand_id
1 'polypeptide(L)'
;MSASMDACDADDLDRPGKLFVRWCHIPRAHIPPGARRTEMTTPDEQRGSRRSAWITVVSEDEAAGELAELYERVRTPQTGAVDNILKIHGLLPSTMRDHVQLYTTLMSGNNGLSRPEREMIGVVVSAANRCDY
;
A
#
# COMPACT_ATOMS: atom_id res chain seq x y z
N MET A 1 -3.39 -44.50 4.70
CA MET A 1 -3.46 -44.55 3.22
C MET A 1 -3.65 -43.13 2.74
N SER A 2 -2.73 -42.69 1.89
CA SER A 2 -2.56 -41.34 1.36
C SER A 2 -3.53 -41.01 0.24
N ALA A 3 -3.98 -39.75 0.23
CA ALA A 3 -4.16 -38.84 -0.91
C ALA A 3 -4.40 -37.47 -0.26
N SER A 4 -3.50 -36.47 -0.23
CA SER A 4 -2.76 -35.74 -1.26
C SER A 4 -3.65 -35.10 -2.33
N MET A 5 -3.52 -33.76 -2.40
CA MET A 5 -3.78 -32.87 -3.55
C MET A 5 -5.28 -32.55 -3.81
N ASP A 6 -5.72 -31.31 -4.02
CA ASP A 6 -5.11 -30.16 -4.72
C ASP A 6 -5.66 -28.82 -4.14
N ALA A 7 -4.83 -27.81 -3.86
CA ALA A 7 -4.38 -26.77 -4.80
C ALA A 7 -5.55 -26.00 -5.44
N CYS A 8 -5.51 -24.67 -5.32
CA CYS A 8 -6.39 -23.79 -6.05
C CYS A 8 -6.19 -24.05 -7.55
N ASP A 9 -7.14 -24.72 -8.19
CA ASP A 9 -7.22 -24.76 -9.65
C ASP A 9 -7.43 -23.33 -10.15
N ALA A 10 -6.47 -22.85 -10.93
CA ALA A 10 -6.48 -21.53 -11.56
C ALA A 10 -7.37 -21.46 -12.82
N ASP A 11 -8.15 -22.51 -13.10
CA ASP A 11 -8.90 -22.68 -14.34
C ASP A 11 -10.38 -22.20 -14.28
N ASP A 12 -10.83 -21.57 -13.19
CA ASP A 12 -12.23 -21.11 -13.03
C ASP A 12 -12.45 -19.62 -13.40
N LEU A 13 -11.68 -19.10 -14.36
CA LEU A 13 -11.77 -17.70 -14.81
C LEU A 13 -12.68 -17.47 -16.03
N ASP A 14 -13.28 -18.50 -16.61
CA ASP A 14 -14.05 -18.38 -17.87
C ASP A 14 -15.52 -18.85 -17.80
N ARG A 15 -16.20 -18.65 -16.65
CA ARG A 15 -17.65 -18.88 -16.54
C ARG A 15 -18.44 -17.57 -16.51
N PRO A 16 -19.23 -17.24 -17.55
CA PRO A 16 -20.07 -16.06 -17.54
C PRO A 16 -21.25 -16.23 -16.57
N GLY A 17 -21.44 -15.26 -15.67
CA GLY A 17 -22.71 -15.11 -14.93
C GLY A 17 -22.67 -15.18 -13.40
N LYS A 18 -21.52 -15.02 -12.72
CA LYS A 18 -21.48 -14.87 -11.25
C LYS A 18 -20.81 -13.57 -10.81
N LEU A 19 -21.47 -12.44 -11.10
CA LEU A 19 -21.38 -11.29 -10.20
C LEU A 19 -22.10 -11.69 -8.91
N PHE A 20 -21.36 -12.18 -7.90
CA PHE A 20 -21.71 -11.94 -6.51
C PHE A 20 -20.52 -12.35 -5.64
N VAL A 21 -20.03 -11.37 -4.88
CA VAL A 21 -18.92 -11.43 -3.95
C VAL A 21 -18.98 -12.69 -3.08
N ARG A 22 -18.21 -13.73 -3.43
CA ARG A 22 -17.88 -14.81 -2.52
C ARG A 22 -16.48 -14.54 -1.99
N TRP A 23 -16.45 -13.63 -1.00
CA TRP A 23 -15.29 -13.40 -0.15
C TRP A 23 -14.77 -14.76 0.34
N CYS A 24 -13.46 -14.99 0.18
CA CYS A 24 -12.77 -16.14 0.77
C CYS A 24 -13.21 -16.29 2.23
N HIS A 25 -13.81 -17.44 2.54
CA HIS A 25 -14.07 -17.86 3.90
C HIS A 25 -12.70 -18.14 4.53
N ILE A 26 -12.06 -17.11 5.09
CA ILE A 26 -10.90 -17.29 5.95
C ILE A 26 -11.44 -18.03 7.17
N PRO A 27 -11.04 -19.29 7.43
CA PRO A 27 -11.49 -19.98 8.63
C PRO A 27 -10.99 -19.19 9.83
N ARG A 28 -11.94 -18.72 10.65
CA ARG A 28 -11.68 -18.03 11.91
C ARG A 28 -10.84 -18.98 12.77
N ALA A 29 -9.54 -18.70 12.92
CA ALA A 29 -8.70 -19.49 13.81
C ALA A 29 -9.32 -19.47 15.21
N HIS A 30 -9.62 -20.66 15.75
CA HIS A 30 -10.21 -20.81 17.06
C HIS A 30 -9.16 -20.42 18.10
N ILE A 31 -9.28 -19.23 18.69
CA ILE A 31 -8.38 -18.78 19.76
C ILE A 31 -8.82 -19.49 21.05
N PRO A 32 -7.99 -20.34 21.69
CA PRO A 32 -8.35 -20.98 22.94
C PRO A 32 -8.35 -19.94 24.09
N PRO A 33 -9.33 -19.99 25.01
CA PRO A 33 -9.38 -19.06 26.13
C PRO A 33 -8.19 -19.30 27.07
N GLY A 34 -7.36 -18.27 27.26
CA GLY A 34 -6.22 -18.29 28.18
C GLY A 34 -4.82 -18.25 27.55
N ALA A 35 -4.72 -18.19 26.21
CA ALA A 35 -3.44 -17.94 25.54
C ALA A 35 -2.97 -16.49 25.80
N ARG A 36 -2.22 -16.28 26.88
CA ARG A 36 -1.41 -15.08 27.04
C ARG A 36 -0.39 -15.08 25.91
N ARG A 37 -0.38 -14.00 25.13
CA ARG A 37 0.66 -13.66 24.14
C ARG A 37 1.99 -13.61 24.89
N THR A 38 2.65 -14.75 25.04
CA THR A 38 4.02 -14.80 25.50
C THR A 38 4.86 -14.34 24.33
N GLU A 39 5.28 -13.08 24.45
CA GLU A 39 6.43 -12.42 23.84
C GLU A 39 7.22 -13.33 22.89
N MET A 40 6.82 -13.31 21.62
CA MET A 40 7.70 -13.65 20.53
C MET A 40 8.22 -12.32 19.99
N THR A 41 9.26 -11.78 20.64
CA THR A 41 9.92 -10.56 20.22
C THR A 41 10.73 -10.88 18.96
N THR A 42 10.21 -10.47 17.81
CA THR A 42 10.91 -10.53 16.53
C THR A 42 12.18 -9.66 16.60
N PRO A 43 13.30 -10.02 15.94
CA PRO A 43 14.56 -9.25 16.02
C PRO A 43 14.47 -7.77 15.60
N ASP A 44 13.37 -7.33 14.99
CA ASP A 44 13.14 -5.95 14.55
C ASP A 44 12.72 -5.01 15.71
N GLU A 45 12.48 -5.54 16.91
CA GLU A 45 12.03 -4.77 18.08
C GLU A 45 13.13 -3.92 18.75
N GLN A 46 14.37 -3.94 18.22
CA GLN A 46 15.50 -3.14 18.71
C GLN A 46 15.91 -1.95 17.81
N ARG A 47 15.04 -1.48 16.90
CA ARG A 47 15.28 -0.23 16.17
C ARG A 47 14.08 0.70 16.34
N GLY A 48 14.18 1.61 17.33
CA GLY A 48 13.11 2.49 17.84
C GLY A 48 12.57 3.56 16.88
N SER A 49 12.15 3.19 15.68
CA SER A 49 11.22 3.95 14.85
C SER A 49 10.60 2.97 13.85
N ARG A 50 9.27 2.94 13.74
CA ARG A 50 8.59 2.11 12.74
C ARG A 50 8.94 2.68 11.35
N ARG A 51 10.00 2.15 10.74
CA ARG A 51 10.49 2.59 9.43
C ARG A 51 9.34 2.55 8.42
N SER A 52 9.08 3.66 7.73
CA SER A 52 8.04 3.74 6.70
C SER A 52 8.41 2.96 5.43
N ALA A 53 9.72 2.73 5.21
CA ALA A 53 10.24 1.96 4.09
C ALA A 53 11.55 1.24 4.46
N TRP A 54 11.99 0.32 3.59
CA TRP A 54 13.24 -0.43 3.74
C TRP A 54 14.49 0.36 3.36
N ILE A 55 14.31 1.55 2.76
CA ILE A 55 15.39 2.46 2.36
C ILE A 55 15.56 3.59 3.36
N THR A 56 16.69 4.29 3.28
CA THR A 56 16.86 5.57 3.97
C THR A 56 15.83 6.58 3.44
N VAL A 57 15.13 7.23 4.35
CA VAL A 57 14.15 8.28 4.04
C VAL A 57 14.66 9.57 4.66
N VAL A 58 14.80 10.61 3.84
CA VAL A 58 15.20 11.94 4.30
C VAL A 58 13.98 12.62 4.92
N SER A 59 14.12 13.08 6.18
CA SER A 59 13.03 13.76 6.87
C SER A 59 12.75 15.14 6.27
N GLU A 60 11.62 15.73 6.63
CA GLU A 60 11.21 17.03 6.09
C GLU A 60 12.11 18.18 6.58
N ASP A 61 12.68 18.04 7.78
CA ASP A 61 13.61 19.00 8.39
C ASP A 61 15.06 18.85 7.90
N GLU A 62 15.44 17.66 7.43
CA GLU A 62 16.76 17.39 6.83
C GLU A 62 16.82 17.69 5.33
N ALA A 63 15.65 17.88 4.69
CA ALA A 63 15.57 18.15 3.26
C ALA A 63 16.23 19.48 2.89
N ALA A 64 16.99 19.47 1.80
CA ALA A 64 17.67 20.66 1.28
C ALA A 64 17.56 20.75 -0.24
N GLY A 65 17.80 21.96 -0.78
CA GLY A 65 17.78 22.23 -2.21
C GLY A 65 16.46 21.82 -2.87
N GLU A 66 16.55 21.15 -4.02
CA GLU A 66 15.39 20.68 -4.79
C GLU A 66 14.41 19.86 -3.94
N LEU A 67 14.89 18.98 -3.06
CA LEU A 67 14.03 18.12 -2.27
C LEU A 67 13.14 18.92 -1.30
N ALA A 68 13.70 19.94 -0.66
CA ALA A 68 12.94 20.81 0.25
C ALA A 68 11.82 21.54 -0.50
N GLU A 69 12.15 22.08 -1.69
CA GLU A 69 11.15 22.73 -2.54
C GLU A 69 10.05 21.76 -2.99
N LEU A 70 10.40 20.51 -3.32
CA LEU A 70 9.41 19.49 -3.67
C LEU A 70 8.50 19.19 -2.47
N TYR A 71 9.06 18.96 -1.28
CA TYR A 71 8.32 18.69 -0.06
C TYR A 71 7.31 19.79 0.25
N GLU A 72 7.73 21.06 0.22
CA GLU A 72 6.81 22.19 0.46
C GLU A 72 5.60 22.21 -0.49
N ARG A 73 5.80 21.86 -1.77
CA ARG A 73 4.70 21.85 -2.74
C ARG A 73 3.71 20.70 -2.55
N VAL A 74 4.16 19.58 -2.00
CA VAL A 74 3.35 18.35 -1.91
C VAL A 74 2.78 18.12 -0.51
N ARG A 75 3.00 19.04 0.44
CA ARG A 75 2.40 18.98 1.77
C ARG A 75 0.87 18.90 1.65
N THR A 76 0.29 17.96 2.38
CA THR A 76 -1.16 17.86 2.49
C THR A 76 -1.69 19.09 3.26
N PRO A 77 -2.60 19.91 2.68
CA PRO A 77 -3.02 21.17 3.31
C PRO A 77 -3.62 21.02 4.71
N GLN A 78 -4.27 19.89 4.99
CA GLN A 78 -4.95 19.64 6.26
C GLN A 78 -3.99 19.25 7.39
N THR A 79 -2.93 18.50 7.07
CA THR A 79 -2.00 17.96 8.07
C THR A 79 -0.65 18.67 8.07
N GLY A 80 -0.32 19.38 6.99
CA GLY A 80 1.00 19.93 6.72
C GLY A 80 2.07 18.88 6.45
N ALA A 81 1.74 17.59 6.45
CA ALA A 81 2.70 16.50 6.32
C ALA A 81 2.89 16.07 4.85
N VAL A 82 4.08 15.59 4.53
CA VAL A 82 4.35 14.91 3.25
C VAL A 82 4.04 13.41 3.39
N ASP A 83 3.28 12.87 2.44
CA ASP A 83 2.92 11.45 2.42
C ASP A 83 4.17 10.57 2.29
N ASN A 84 4.14 9.43 2.99
CA ASN A 84 5.29 8.51 3.00
C ASN A 84 5.67 8.06 1.57
N ILE A 85 4.71 7.96 0.64
CA ILE A 85 4.97 7.51 -0.75
C ILE A 85 5.79 8.54 -1.53
N LEU A 86 5.70 9.82 -1.15
CA LEU A 86 6.53 10.88 -1.70
C LEU A 86 7.89 10.91 -1.00
N LYS A 87 7.93 10.69 0.33
CA LYS A 87 9.19 10.66 1.10
C LYS A 87 10.18 9.60 0.63
N ILE A 88 9.70 8.44 0.16
CA ILE A 88 10.60 7.40 -0.37
C ILE A 88 11.37 7.83 -1.63
N HIS A 89 10.90 8.86 -2.34
CA HIS A 89 11.63 9.44 -3.47
C HIS A 89 12.75 10.40 -3.04
N GLY A 90 12.95 10.65 -1.74
CA GLY A 90 13.89 11.65 -1.24
C GLY A 90 15.35 11.46 -1.65
N LEU A 91 15.78 10.21 -1.91
CA LEU A 91 17.14 9.92 -2.38
C LEU A 91 17.37 10.32 -3.85
N LEU A 92 16.31 10.47 -4.65
CA LEU A 92 16.36 10.88 -6.05
C LEU A 92 15.17 11.80 -6.37
N PRO A 93 15.26 13.11 -6.05
CA PRO A 93 14.14 14.06 -6.12
C PRO A 93 13.44 14.14 -7.48
N SER A 94 14.17 13.93 -8.59
CA SER A 94 13.57 13.89 -9.93
C SER A 94 12.44 12.85 -10.05
N THR A 95 12.59 11.68 -9.41
CA THR A 95 11.55 10.65 -9.43
C THR A 95 10.29 11.05 -8.68
N MET A 96 10.40 11.90 -7.65
CA MET A 96 9.23 12.45 -6.96
C MET A 96 8.47 13.40 -7.88
N ARG A 97 9.19 14.28 -8.61
CA ARG A 97 8.58 15.19 -9.58
C ARG A 97 7.78 14.40 -10.62
N ASP A 98 8.40 13.38 -11.19
CA ASP A 98 7.78 12.54 -12.23
C ASP A 98 6.58 11.75 -11.66
N HIS A 99 6.69 11.23 -10.43
CA HIS A 99 5.59 10.56 -9.74
C HIS A 99 4.39 11.49 -9.57
N VAL A 100 4.61 12.68 -9.01
CA VAL A 100 3.53 13.65 -8.75
C VAL A 100 2.86 14.07 -10.05
N GLN A 101 3.66 14.30 -11.10
CA GLN A 101 3.13 14.63 -12.43
C GLN A 101 2.23 13.53 -12.96
N LEU A 102 2.73 12.28 -13.00
CA LEU A 102 1.97 11.12 -13.46
C LEU A 102 0.68 10.93 -12.65
N TYR A 103 0.79 10.91 -11.33
CA TYR A 103 -0.34 10.71 -10.42
C TYR A 103 -1.41 11.79 -10.63
N THR A 104 -1.01 13.06 -10.70
CA THR A 104 -1.94 14.18 -10.92
C THR A 104 -2.64 14.07 -12.27
N THR A 105 -1.91 13.73 -13.34
CA THR A 105 -2.51 13.52 -14.66
C THR A 105 -3.56 12.41 -14.65
N LEU A 106 -3.30 11.30 -13.96
CA LEU A 106 -4.24 10.17 -13.91
C LEU A 106 -5.44 10.45 -13.01
N MET A 107 -5.23 11.02 -11.82
CA MET A 107 -6.28 11.13 -10.80
C MET A 107 -7.16 12.38 -10.94
N SER A 108 -6.60 13.46 -11.49
CA SER A 108 -7.29 14.75 -11.67
C SER A 108 -7.56 15.09 -13.14
N GLY A 109 -6.92 14.38 -14.07
CA GLY A 109 -7.14 14.58 -15.51
C GLY A 109 -8.54 14.18 -15.97
N ASN A 110 -8.99 14.82 -17.05
CA ASN A 110 -10.21 14.42 -17.73
C ASN A 110 -9.92 13.24 -18.66
N ASN A 111 -10.22 12.03 -18.19
CA ASN A 111 -9.97 10.77 -18.91
C ASN A 111 -11.23 9.91 -19.07
N GLY A 112 -12.41 10.52 -18.97
CA GLY A 112 -13.70 9.83 -19.11
C GLY A 112 -14.13 9.02 -17.88
N LEU A 113 -13.31 8.98 -16.82
CA LEU A 113 -13.67 8.39 -15.53
C LEU A 113 -13.96 9.49 -14.51
N SER A 114 -14.86 9.21 -13.57
CA SER A 114 -15.05 10.01 -12.36
C SER A 114 -13.96 9.70 -11.33
N ARG A 115 -13.79 10.59 -10.36
CA ARG A 115 -12.82 10.36 -9.28
C ARG A 115 -13.13 9.07 -8.48
N PRO A 116 -14.38 8.79 -8.04
CA PRO A 116 -14.69 7.55 -7.35
C PRO A 116 -14.38 6.28 -8.16
N GLU A 117 -14.57 6.28 -9.48
CA GLU A 117 -14.21 5.14 -10.34
C GLU A 117 -12.70 4.89 -10.36
N ARG A 118 -11.89 5.96 -10.42
CA ARG A 118 -10.43 5.83 -10.34
C ARG A 118 -9.96 5.30 -9.00
N GLU A 119 -10.52 5.79 -7.90
CA GLU A 119 -10.23 5.28 -6.55
C GLU A 119 -10.67 3.81 -6.41
N MET A 120 -11.81 3.42 -6.99
CA MET A 120 -12.28 2.03 -6.98
C MET A 120 -11.27 1.11 -7.69
N ILE A 121 -10.75 1.52 -8.85
CA ILE A 121 -9.70 0.77 -9.56
C ILE A 121 -8.46 0.64 -8.65
N GLY A 122 -8.02 1.74 -8.04
CA GLY A 122 -6.89 1.75 -7.12
C GLY A 122 -7.06 0.74 -5.97
N VAL A 123 -8.22 0.76 -5.30
CA VAL A 123 -8.53 -0.16 -4.18
C VAL A 123 -8.56 -1.61 -4.64
N VAL A 124 -9.19 -1.92 -5.78
CA VAL A 124 -9.28 -3.29 -6.31
C VAL A 124 -7.88 -3.82 -6.67
N VAL A 125 -7.07 -3.00 -7.34
CA VAL A 125 -5.69 -3.37 -7.72
C VAL A 125 -4.81 -3.56 -6.49
N SER A 126 -4.92 -2.69 -5.48
CA SER A 126 -4.17 -2.83 -4.21
C SER A 126 -4.56 -4.11 -3.47
N ALA A 127 -5.86 -4.40 -3.36
CA ALA A 127 -6.35 -5.61 -2.72
C ALA A 127 -5.90 -6.89 -3.46
N ALA A 128 -5.95 -6.89 -4.79
CA ALA A 128 -5.48 -8.00 -5.62
C ALA A 128 -3.97 -8.26 -5.43
N ASN A 129 -3.19 -7.20 -5.24
CA ASN A 129 -1.74 -7.28 -5.02
C ASN A 129 -1.33 -7.44 -3.55
N ARG A 130 -2.28 -7.47 -2.61
CA ARG A 130 -2.01 -7.49 -1.16
C ARG A 130 -1.07 -6.33 -0.74
N CYS A 131 -1.33 -5.15 -1.29
CA CYS A 131 -0.60 -3.94 -0.96
C CYS A 131 -1.21 -3.31 0.29
N ASP A 132 -0.48 -3.35 1.41
CA ASP A 132 -0.96 -2.92 2.73
C ASP A 132 -0.91 -1.40 2.97
N TYR A 133 -0.20 -0.66 2.13
CA TYR A 133 0.38 0.65 2.46
C TYR A 133 -0.57 1.67 3.12
#